data_AF-A0A843IX53-F1
#
_entry.id   AF-A0A843IX53-F1
#
_cell.length_a   1.000
_cell.length_b   1.000
_cell.length_c   1.000
_cell.angle_alpha   90.00
_cell.angle_beta   90.00
_cell.angle_gamma   90.00
#
_symmetry.space_group_name_H-M   'P 1'
#
loop_
_entity.id
_entity.type
_entity.pdbx_description
1 polymer ?
#
loop_
_entity_poly.entity_id
_entity_poly.type
_entity_poly.pdbx_seq_one_letter_code
_entity_poly.pdbx_strand_id
1 'polypeptide(L)'
;VRKMVNDYFRMKLGKDGEFLSYTLPAVNKATQELGRVIRTPEDKGVLLLIESRYLDESVKRGLPKWMQDECVECTIDSFKEAMKRS
;
A
#
# COMPACT_ATOMS: atom_id res chain seq x y z
N VAL A 1 18.32 -11.69 -9.61
CA VAL A 1 17.80 -10.61 -10.49
C VAL A 1 17.23 -9.43 -9.69
N ARG A 2 16.15 -9.58 -8.90
CA ARG A 2 15.55 -8.46 -8.11
C ARG A 2 16.55 -7.68 -7.24
N LYS A 3 17.44 -8.39 -6.53
CA LYS A 3 18.48 -7.75 -5.71
C LYS A 3 19.43 -6.87 -6.54
N MET A 4 19.90 -7.37 -7.70
CA MET A 4 20.80 -6.60 -8.58
C MET A 4 20.14 -5.36 -9.15
N VAL A 5 18.86 -5.44 -9.51
CA VAL A 5 18.09 -4.27 -9.98
C VAL A 5 17.97 -3.25 -8.84
N ASN A 6 17.62 -3.68 -7.64
CA ASN A 6 17.54 -2.79 -6.48
C ASN A 6 18.88 -2.13 -6.18
N ASP A 7 19.96 -2.90 -6.15
CA ASP A 7 21.30 -2.39 -5.87
C ASP A 7 21.73 -1.36 -6.94
N TYR A 8 21.42 -1.62 -8.22
CA TYR A 8 21.70 -0.69 -9.31
C TYR A 8 20.95 0.64 -9.16
N PHE A 9 19.63 0.60 -8.94
CA PHE A 9 18.82 1.81 -8.79
C PHE A 9 19.22 2.58 -7.52
N ARG A 10 19.47 1.88 -6.41
CA ARG A 10 19.96 2.47 -5.16
C ARG A 10 21.32 3.16 -5.34
N MET A 11 22.24 2.55 -6.08
CA MET A 11 23.54 3.15 -6.40
C MET A 11 23.39 4.40 -7.27
N LYS A 12 22.46 4.40 -8.23
CA LYS A 12 22.30 5.51 -9.20
C LYS A 12 21.48 6.69 -8.67
N LEU A 13 20.46 6.41 -7.85
CA LEU A 13 19.43 7.40 -7.45
C LEU A 13 19.25 7.48 -5.93
N GLY A 14 20.07 6.78 -5.14
CA GLY A 14 19.97 6.77 -3.69
C GLY A 14 18.63 6.19 -3.20
N LYS A 15 17.99 6.88 -2.25
CA LYS A 15 16.71 6.45 -1.64
C LYS A 15 15.56 6.39 -2.65
N ASP A 16 15.53 7.29 -3.62
CA ASP A 16 14.49 7.28 -4.67
C ASP A 16 14.66 6.08 -5.61
N GLY A 17 15.89 5.60 -5.78
CA GLY A 17 16.16 4.35 -6.50
C GLY A 17 15.53 3.13 -5.84
N GLU A 18 15.67 3.01 -4.51
CA GLU A 18 15.06 1.94 -3.73
C GLU A 18 13.52 2.03 -3.77
N PHE A 19 12.96 3.24 -3.68
CA PHE A 19 11.52 3.45 -3.84
C PHE A 19 11.03 2.93 -5.20
N LEU A 20 11.71 3.31 -6.30
CA LEU A 20 11.31 2.93 -7.65
C LEU A 20 11.44 1.44 -7.95
N SER A 21 12.50 0.79 -7.47
CA SER A 21 12.81 -0.59 -7.84
C SER A 21 12.21 -1.64 -6.89
N TYR A 22 11.91 -1.26 -5.65
CA TYR A 22 11.41 -2.17 -4.62
C TYR A 22 10.03 -1.79 -4.10
N THR A 23 9.87 -0.56 -3.61
CA THR A 23 8.63 -0.13 -2.93
C THR A 23 7.47 0.03 -3.91
N LEU A 24 7.62 0.84 -4.95
CA LEU A 24 6.57 1.13 -5.92
C LEU A 24 6.05 -0.13 -6.62
N PRO A 25 6.90 -1.08 -7.07
CA PRO A 25 6.42 -2.35 -7.61
C PRO A 25 5.63 -3.20 -6.60
N ALA A 26 6.04 -3.21 -5.32
CA ALA A 26 5.32 -3.94 -4.28
C ALA A 26 3.95 -3.30 -4.00
N VAL A 27 3.89 -1.97 -3.89
CA VAL A 27 2.64 -1.23 -3.68
C VAL A 27 1.69 -1.41 -4.87
N ASN A 28 2.18 -1.28 -6.11
CA ASN A 28 1.36 -1.49 -7.30
C ASN A 28 0.72 -2.87 -7.33
N LYS A 29 1.47 -3.92 -6.93
CA LYS A 29 0.93 -5.27 -6.84
C LYS A 29 -0.19 -5.35 -5.80
N ALA A 30 0.02 -4.79 -4.60
CA ALA A 30 -1.00 -4.78 -3.56
C ALA A 30 -2.25 -4.01 -3.99
N THR A 31 -2.11 -2.83 -4.60
CA THR A 31 -3.24 -2.04 -5.11
C THR A 31 -4.02 -2.79 -6.19
N GLN A 32 -3.36 -3.51 -7.09
CA GLN A 32 -4.04 -4.35 -8.09
C GLN A 32 -4.84 -5.49 -7.45
N GLU A 33 -4.36 -6.08 -6.37
CA GLU A 33 -5.08 -7.11 -5.62
C GLU A 33 -6.30 -6.52 -4.89
N LEU A 34 -6.15 -5.35 -4.27
CA LEU A 34 -7.25 -4.63 -3.60
C LEU A 34 -8.33 -4.16 -4.57
N GLY A 35 -7.95 -3.76 -5.79
CA GLY A 35 -8.88 -3.42 -6.87
C GLY A 35 -9.78 -4.56 -7.34
N ARG A 36 -9.57 -5.79 -6.86
CA ARG A 36 -10.49 -6.93 -7.08
C ARG A 36 -11.70 -6.90 -6.17
N VAL A 37 -11.64 -6.18 -5.04
CA VAL A 37 -12.70 -6.13 -4.02
C VAL A 37 -13.82 -5.18 -4.43
N ILE A 38 -13.49 -4.04 -5.04
CA ILE A 38 -14.46 -3.02 -5.49
C ILE A 38 -14.33 -2.92 -7.01
N ARG A 39 -15.34 -3.39 -7.75
CA ARG A 39 -15.34 -3.46 -9.22
C ARG A 39 -16.47 -2.65 -9.87
N THR A 40 -17.56 -2.42 -9.15
CA THR A 40 -18.65 -1.53 -9.58
C THR A 40 -18.91 -0.43 -8.54
N PRO A 41 -19.60 0.67 -8.92
CA PRO A 41 -19.94 1.74 -7.96
C PRO A 41 -20.80 1.30 -6.78
N GLU A 42 -21.53 0.19 -6.92
CA GLU A 42 -22.43 -0.36 -5.89
C GLU A 42 -21.72 -1.35 -4.95
N ASP A 43 -20.52 -1.82 -5.34
CA ASP A 43 -19.75 -2.75 -4.53
C ASP A 43 -19.35 -2.11 -3.21
N LYS A 44 -19.61 -2.82 -2.11
CA LYS A 44 -19.14 -2.48 -0.77
C LYS A 44 -18.15 -3.53 -0.31
N GLY A 45 -17.02 -3.09 0.21
CA GLY A 45 -15.98 -3.96 0.72
C GLY A 45 -15.07 -3.24 1.69
N VAL A 46 -14.30 -4.03 2.42
CA VAL A 46 -13.33 -3.52 3.40
C VAL A 46 -11.94 -3.93 2.94
N LEU A 47 -11.05 -2.95 2.86
CA LEU A 47 -9.66 -3.14 2.48
C LEU A 47 -8.80 -3.06 3.75
N LEU A 48 -7.93 -4.05 3.95
CA LEU A 48 -7.04 -4.09 5.11
C LEU A 48 -5.59 -4.31 4.66
N LEU A 49 -4.73 -3.38 5.03
CA LEU A 49 -3.28 -3.43 4.79
C LEU A 49 -2.60 -3.95 6.07
N ILE A 50 -2.28 -5.24 6.12
CA ILE A 50 -1.74 -5.90 7.34
C ILE A 50 -0.21 -5.95 7.28
N GLU A 51 0.43 -4.79 7.17
CA GLU A 51 1.90 -4.71 7.17
C GLU A 51 2.35 -3.32 7.67
N SER A 52 3.27 -3.29 8.64
CA SER A 52 3.65 -2.06 9.35
C SER A 52 4.35 -1.02 8.48
N ARG A 53 4.97 -1.42 7.37
CA ARG A 53 5.62 -0.50 6.42
C ARG A 53 4.62 0.39 5.71
N TYR A 54 3.32 0.05 5.66
CA TYR A 54 2.31 0.97 5.13
C TYR A 54 2.12 2.21 6.00
N LEU A 55 2.61 2.20 7.24
CA LEU A 55 2.67 3.36 8.13
C LEU A 55 3.88 4.27 7.84
N ASP A 56 4.86 3.80 7.07
CA ASP A 56 6.01 4.59 6.67
C ASP A 56 5.62 5.51 5.50
N GLU A 57 5.87 6.81 5.65
CA GLU A 57 5.60 7.83 4.62
C GLU A 57 6.29 7.54 3.27
N SER A 58 7.41 6.83 3.28
CA SER A 58 8.09 6.39 2.06
C SER A 58 7.31 5.34 1.27
N VAL A 59 6.51 4.51 1.94
CA VAL A 59 5.61 3.54 1.31
C VAL A 59 4.26 4.17 1.02
N LYS A 60 3.73 4.97 1.95
CA LYS A 60 2.45 5.66 1.82
C LYS A 60 2.40 6.54 0.56
N ARG A 61 3.50 7.24 0.23
CA ARG A 61 3.58 8.03 -1.03
C ARG A 61 3.37 7.20 -2.31
N GLY A 62 3.63 5.90 -2.25
CA GLY A 62 3.45 4.99 -3.37
C GLY A 62 2.01 4.51 -3.54
N LEU A 63 1.15 4.68 -2.54
CA LEU A 63 -0.27 4.33 -2.64
C LEU A 63 -1.01 5.32 -3.56
N PRO A 64 -2.14 4.92 -4.17
CA PRO A 64 -3.02 5.85 -4.85
C PRO A 64 -3.49 6.97 -3.92
N LYS A 65 -3.69 8.18 -4.45
CA LYS A 65 -4.07 9.36 -3.66
C LYS A 65 -5.30 9.12 -2.77
N TRP A 66 -6.35 8.50 -3.32
CA TRP A 66 -7.56 8.19 -2.56
C TRP A 66 -7.29 7.27 -1.36
N MET A 67 -6.38 6.31 -1.47
CA MET A 67 -5.99 5.47 -0.34
C MET A 67 -5.19 6.25 0.69
N GLN A 68 -4.32 7.18 0.26
CA GLN A 68 -3.56 8.01 1.19
C GLN A 68 -4.49 8.89 2.04
N ASP A 69 -5.62 9.31 1.47
CA ASP A 69 -6.61 10.19 2.11
C ASP A 69 -7.58 9.42 3.01
N GLU A 70 -7.99 8.22 2.59
CA GLU A 70 -9.04 7.43 3.27
C GLU A 70 -8.48 6.36 4.22
N CYS A 71 -7.25 5.88 4.03
CA CYS A 71 -6.66 4.87 4.90
C CYS A 71 -6.39 5.44 6.30
N VAL A 72 -6.99 4.79 7.29
CA VAL A 72 -6.79 5.07 8.71
C VAL A 72 -6.03 3.93 9.38
N GLU A 73 -5.09 4.29 10.27
CA GLU A 73 -4.44 3.32 11.13
C GLU A 73 -5.48 2.68 12.06
N CYS A 74 -5.39 1.37 12.23
CA CYS A 74 -6.32 0.65 13.09
C CYS A 74 -5.59 -0.39 13.94
N THR A 75 -6.17 -0.62 15.12
CA THR A 75 -5.86 -1.79 15.94
C THR A 75 -6.91 -2.86 15.67
N ILE A 76 -6.67 -4.07 16.17
CA ILE A 76 -7.66 -5.15 16.09
C ILE A 76 -9.00 -4.71 16.71
N ASP A 77 -8.96 -3.97 17.82
CA ASP A 77 -10.16 -3.53 18.51
C ASP A 77 -10.89 -2.41 17.77
N SER A 78 -10.16 -1.41 17.23
CA SER A 78 -10.80 -0.36 16.44
C SER A 78 -11.36 -0.89 15.13
N PHE A 79 -10.71 -1.87 14.51
CA PHE A 79 -11.22 -2.56 13.32
C PHE A 79 -12.50 -3.34 13.62
N LYS A 80 -12.53 -4.11 14.72
CA LYS A 80 -13.75 -4.82 15.16
C LYS A 80 -14.92 -3.87 15.37
N GLU A 81 -14.68 -2.69 15.93
CA GLU A 81 -15.72 -1.68 16.14
C GLU A 81 -16.21 -1.08 14.82
N ALA A 82 -15.31 -0.79 13.88
CA ALA A 82 -15.68 -0.31 12.55
C ALA A 82 -16.54 -1.33 11.79
N MET A 83 -16.19 -2.62 11.86
CA MET A 83 -16.92 -3.70 11.20
C MET A 83 -18.33 -3.95 11.78
N LYS A 84 -18.62 -3.54 13.01
CA LYS A 84 -19.98 -3.64 13.58
C LYS A 84 -20.94 -2.60 13.02
N ARG A 85 -20.41 -1.51 12.46
CA ARG A 85 -21.19 -0.36 11.97
C ARG A 85 -21.48 -0.44 10.47
N SER A 86 -20.82 -1.35 9.76
CA SER A 86 -20.90 -1.56 8.31
C SER A 86 -21.96 -2.57 7.89
#